data_AF-A0A3B1DAV6-F1
#
_entry.id   AF-A0A3B1DAV6-F1
#
_cell.length_a   1.000
_cell.length_b   1.000
_cell.length_c   1.000
_cell.angle_alpha   90.00
_cell.angle_beta   90.00
_cell.angle_gamma   90.00
#
_symmetry.space_group_name_H-M   'P 1'
#
loop_
_entity.id
_entity.type
_entity.pdbx_description
1 polymer ?
#
loop_
_entity_poly.entity_id
_entity_poly.type
_entity_poly.pdbx_seq_one_letter_code
_entity_poly.pdbx_strand_id
1 'polypeptide(L)'
;MAVMFGWFKLTCQDTSPLISEMMDHKVSVIKRLKLKIHLSVCKVCLYYKDQLELIRDLSQNLGREDFPANKGEVLPEKSRQKIKQMIEASK
;
A
#
# COMPACT_ATOMS: atom_id res chain seq x y z
N MET A 1 -4.41 -23.39 -21.05
CA MET A 1 -4.29 -22.75 -19.72
C MET A 1 -5.02 -21.39 -19.63
N ALA A 2 -6.05 -21.13 -20.46
CA ALA A 2 -6.78 -19.85 -20.48
C ALA A 2 -8.22 -19.95 -19.92
N VAL A 3 -8.63 -21.10 -19.36
CA VAL A 3 -10.06 -21.41 -19.11
C VAL A 3 -10.47 -21.33 -17.63
N MET A 4 -9.57 -21.04 -16.68
CA MET A 4 -9.96 -20.79 -15.28
C MET A 4 -10.31 -19.31 -15.02
N PHE A 5 -10.78 -18.60 -16.05
CA PHE A 5 -10.93 -17.14 -16.10
C PHE A 5 -12.39 -16.63 -16.04
N GLY A 6 -13.34 -17.43 -15.59
CA GLY A 6 -14.77 -17.14 -15.77
C GLY A 6 -15.53 -16.47 -14.61
N TRP A 7 -15.20 -16.74 -13.34
CA TRP A 7 -16.18 -16.50 -12.25
C TRP A 7 -15.81 -15.51 -11.14
N PHE A 8 -14.57 -15.01 -11.06
CA PHE A 8 -14.16 -13.99 -10.06
C PHE A 8 -13.16 -13.01 -10.70
N LYS A 9 -13.64 -11.88 -11.25
CA LYS A 9 -12.85 -10.84 -11.93
C LYS A 9 -11.77 -10.20 -11.04
N LEU A 10 -10.58 -10.81 -10.98
CA LEU A 10 -9.34 -10.15 -10.60
C LEU A 10 -8.18 -10.84 -11.30
N THR A 11 -7.58 -10.17 -12.28
CA THR A 11 -6.43 -10.69 -13.02
C THR A 11 -5.13 -10.42 -12.25
N CYS A 12 -4.02 -11.02 -12.67
CA CYS A 12 -2.70 -10.69 -12.10
C CYS A 12 -2.37 -9.19 -12.30
N GLN A 13 -2.77 -8.62 -13.44
CA GLN A 13 -2.58 -7.20 -13.77
C GLN A 13 -3.38 -6.28 -12.84
N ASP A 14 -4.58 -6.68 -12.43
CA ASP A 14 -5.38 -5.93 -11.45
C ASP A 14 -4.88 -6.14 -10.01
N THR A 15 -4.26 -7.29 -9.74
CA THR A 15 -3.83 -7.72 -8.40
C THR A 15 -2.62 -6.93 -7.92
N SER A 16 -1.61 -6.70 -8.77
CA SER A 16 -0.41 -5.95 -8.40
C SER A 16 -0.72 -4.53 -7.86
N PRO A 17 -1.48 -3.66 -8.56
CA PRO A 17 -1.81 -2.34 -8.03
C PRO A 17 -2.69 -2.43 -6.78
N LEU A 18 -3.57 -3.42 -6.67
CA LEU A 18 -4.41 -3.61 -5.49
C LEU A 18 -3.58 -4.03 -4.25
N ILE A 19 -2.54 -4.84 -4.43
CA ILE A 19 -1.59 -5.19 -3.35
C ILE A 19 -0.90 -3.93 -2.84
N SER A 20 -0.39 -3.08 -3.74
CA SER A 20 0.22 -1.79 -3.37
C SER A 20 -0.78 -0.86 -2.68
N GLU A 21 -1.99 -0.73 -3.24
CA GLU A 21 -3.08 0.09 -2.69
C GLU A 21 -3.38 -0.27 -1.22
N MET A 22 -3.36 -1.57 -0.89
CA MET A 22 -3.60 -2.07 0.46
C MET A 22 -2.50 -1.71 1.46
N MET A 23 -1.30 -1.36 1.00
CA MET A 23 -0.21 -0.97 1.87
C MET A 23 -0.30 0.49 2.29
N ASP A 24 -0.80 1.34 1.40
CA ASP A 24 -0.85 2.80 1.58
C ASP A 24 -2.15 3.26 2.25
N HIS A 25 -3.29 2.66 1.91
CA HIS A 25 -4.58 3.05 2.50
C HIS A 25 -5.53 1.87 2.75
N LYS A 26 -6.60 2.17 3.50
CA LYS A 26 -7.66 1.19 3.76
C LYS A 26 -8.48 0.96 2.48
N VAL A 27 -8.38 -0.23 1.90
CA VAL A 27 -9.27 -0.66 0.82
C VAL A 27 -10.57 -1.28 1.35
N SER A 28 -11.61 -1.32 0.51
CA SER A 28 -12.89 -1.93 0.83
C SER A 28 -12.78 -3.44 1.12
N VAL A 29 -13.65 -3.95 2.00
CA VAL A 29 -13.66 -5.37 2.41
C VAL A 29 -13.80 -6.32 1.22
N ILE A 30 -14.62 -5.93 0.23
CA ILE A 30 -14.83 -6.71 -1.00
C ILE A 30 -13.54 -6.84 -1.80
N LYS A 31 -12.77 -5.74 -1.95
CA LYS A 31 -11.46 -5.77 -2.62
C LYS A 31 -10.49 -6.72 -1.89
N ARG A 32 -10.46 -6.68 -0.56
CA ARG A 32 -9.63 -7.60 0.25
C ARG A 32 -9.99 -9.06 0.03
N LEU A 33 -11.29 -9.38 -0.02
CA LEU A 33 -11.75 -10.75 -0.22
C LEU A 33 -11.35 -11.28 -1.61
N LYS A 34 -11.56 -10.48 -2.66
CA LYS A 34 -11.15 -10.84 -4.04
C LYS A 34 -9.65 -11.09 -4.13
N LEU A 35 -8.85 -10.24 -3.49
CA LEU A 35 -7.41 -10.41 -3.45
C LEU A 35 -7.01 -11.71 -2.75
N LYS A 36 -7.59 -12.01 -1.58
CA LYS A 36 -7.31 -13.27 -0.86
C LYS A 36 -7.58 -14.51 -1.72
N ILE A 37 -8.66 -14.50 -2.50
CA ILE A 37 -8.99 -15.58 -3.43
C ILE A 37 -7.93 -15.69 -4.53
N HIS A 38 -7.49 -14.57 -5.12
CA HIS A 38 -6.45 -14.60 -6.16
C HIS A 38 -5.11 -15.11 -5.61
N LEU A 39 -4.72 -14.66 -4.42
CA LEU A 39 -3.46 -15.06 -3.77
C LEU A 39 -3.43 -16.54 -3.37
N SER A 40 -4.57 -17.18 -3.11
CA SER A 40 -4.60 -18.61 -2.80
C SER A 40 -4.33 -19.50 -4.03
N VAL A 41 -4.52 -18.97 -5.25
CA VAL A 41 -4.33 -19.71 -6.51
C VAL A 41 -3.11 -19.26 -7.30
N CYS A 42 -2.64 -18.02 -7.11
CA CYS A 42 -1.53 -17.43 -7.87
C CYS A 42 -0.29 -17.21 -6.99
N LYS A 43 0.66 -18.15 -7.03
CA LYS A 43 1.92 -18.05 -6.27
C LYS A 43 2.77 -16.84 -6.66
N VAL A 44 2.74 -16.42 -7.93
CA VAL A 44 3.51 -15.24 -8.39
C VAL A 44 3.04 -13.97 -7.68
N CYS A 45 1.73 -13.76 -7.61
CA CYS A 45 1.18 -12.61 -6.89
C CYS A 45 1.39 -12.70 -5.38
N LEU A 46 1.46 -13.91 -4.81
CA LEU A 46 1.83 -14.11 -3.41
C LEU A 46 3.28 -13.68 -3.15
N TYR A 47 4.23 -14.14 -3.97
CA TYR A 47 5.63 -13.70 -3.85
C TYR A 47 5.79 -12.20 -4.02
N TYR A 48 5.09 -11.59 -4.97
CA TYR A 48 5.12 -10.14 -5.14
C TYR A 48 4.62 -9.40 -3.89
N LYS A 49 3.53 -9.86 -3.27
CA LYS A 49 3.04 -9.31 -2.00
C LYS A 49 4.12 -9.39 -0.91
N ASP A 50 4.73 -10.55 -0.74
CA ASP A 50 5.69 -10.78 0.34
C ASP A 50 6.98 -9.96 0.12
N GLN A 51 7.42 -9.77 -1.13
CA GLN A 51 8.51 -8.85 -1.48
C GLN A 51 8.19 -7.41 -1.12
N LEU A 52 6.97 -6.95 -1.42
CA LEU A 52 6.56 -5.59 -1.14
C LEU A 52 6.43 -5.35 0.38
N GLU A 53 5.94 -6.33 1.13
CA GLU A 53 5.93 -6.32 2.61
C GLU A 53 7.35 -6.22 3.19
N LEU A 54 8.31 -6.98 2.65
CA LEU A 54 9.71 -6.88 3.03
C LEU A 54 10.29 -5.48 2.77
N ILE A 55 10.06 -4.92 1.58
CA ILE A 55 10.53 -3.57 1.23
C ILE A 55 9.96 -2.53 2.20
N ARG A 56 8.67 -2.65 2.53
CA ARG A 56 8.01 -1.75 3.49
C ARG A 56 8.63 -1.86 4.88
N ASP A 57 8.83 -3.06 5.38
CA ASP A 57 9.42 -3.27 6.70
C ASP A 57 10.85 -2.73 6.76
N LEU A 58 11.68 -3.06 5.77
CA LEU A 58 13.04 -2.51 5.63
C LEU A 58 13.02 -0.99 5.58
N SER A 59 12.12 -0.38 4.81
CA SER A 59 12.00 1.09 4.72
C SER A 59 11.61 1.72 6.05
N GLN A 60 10.75 1.07 6.84
CA GLN A 60 10.32 1.55 8.15
C GLN A 60 11.40 1.37 9.23
N ASN A 61 12.24 0.35 9.11
CA ASN A 61 13.26 0.01 10.10
C ASN A 61 14.61 0.68 9.80
N LEU A 62 15.10 0.63 8.55
CA LEU A 62 16.37 1.26 8.15
C LEU A 62 16.31 2.80 8.22
N GLY A 63 15.15 3.39 7.93
CA GLY A 63 14.95 4.84 8.09
C GLY A 63 15.06 5.35 9.53
N ARG A 64 15.08 4.44 10.53
CA ARG A 64 15.26 4.80 11.95
C ARG A 64 16.71 4.77 12.42
N GLU A 65 17.58 4.01 11.74
CA GLU A 65 18.96 3.79 12.16
C GLU A 65 19.93 4.76 11.48
N ASP A 66 19.78 4.99 10.16
CA ASP A 66 20.74 5.78 9.37
C ASP A 66 20.37 7.25 9.21
N PHE A 67 19.11 7.59 9.46
CA PHE A 67 18.68 8.97 9.61
C PHE A 67 18.30 9.16 11.07
N PRO A 68 18.98 10.02 11.84
CA PRO A 68 18.29 10.65 12.94
C PRO A 68 17.17 11.44 12.26
N ALA A 69 16.00 10.82 12.08
CA ALA A 69 14.76 11.55 11.94
C ALA A 69 14.76 12.41 13.19
N ASN A 70 15.24 13.64 13.04
CA ASN A 70 15.56 14.51 14.14
C ASN A 70 14.21 14.68 14.82
N LYS A 71 14.03 14.03 15.98
CA LYS A 71 12.69 13.89 16.58
C LYS A 71 12.08 15.26 16.91
N GLY A 72 12.88 16.33 16.84
CA GLY A 72 12.49 17.74 16.95
C GLY A 72 12.39 18.53 15.66
N GLU A 73 12.66 17.97 14.47
CA GLU A 73 12.51 18.67 13.18
C GLU A 73 11.05 18.61 12.74
N VAL A 74 10.26 19.41 13.46
CA VAL A 74 8.84 19.61 13.21
C VAL A 74 8.70 20.68 12.13
N LEU A 75 7.72 20.51 11.23
CA LEU A 75 7.30 21.58 10.33
C LEU A 75 7.13 22.90 11.12
N PRO A 76 7.74 24.02 10.67
CA PRO A 76 7.48 25.32 11.26
C PRO A 76 5.97 25.57 11.30
N GLU A 77 5.46 26.15 12.39
CA GLU A 77 4.00 26.28 12.59
C GLU A 77 3.30 27.02 11.44
N LYS A 78 3.96 28.02 10.84
CA LYS A 78 3.47 28.71 9.65
C LYS A 78 3.24 27.76 8.46
N SER A 79 4.18 26.85 8.22
CA SER A 79 4.08 25.84 7.14
C SER A 79 3.00 24.82 7.46
N ARG A 80 2.92 24.37 8.72
CA ARG A 80 1.89 23.43 9.20
C ARG A 80 0.48 24.01 9.03
N GLN A 81 0.27 25.27 9.44
CA GLN A 81 -1.02 25.95 9.31
C GLN A 81 -1.42 26.15 7.85
N LYS A 82 -0.47 26.55 6.99
CA LYS A 82 -0.73 26.68 5.54
C LYS A 82 -1.20 25.36 4.93
N ILE A 83 -0.50 24.26 5.23
CA ILE A 83 -0.88 22.92 4.74
C ILE A 83 -2.28 22.55 5.25
N LYS A 84 -2.58 22.82 6.53
CA LYS A 84 -3.89 22.53 7.12
C LYS A 84 -5.02 23.28 6.42
N GLN A 85 -4.86 24.58 6.19
CA GLN A 85 -5.84 25.41 5.48
C GLN A 85 -6.08 24.91 4.04
N MET A 86 -5.02 24.51 3.34
CA MET A 86 -5.15 23.96 1.98
C MET A 86 -5.94 22.65 1.95
N ILE A 87 -5.72 21.77 2.93
CA ILE A 87 -6.48 20.50 3.04
C ILE A 87 -7.95 20.77 3.37
N GLU A 88 -8.22 21.71 4.28
CA GLU A 88 -9.59 22.09 4.66
C GLU A 88 -10.36 22.75 3.50
N ALA A 89 -9.68 23.58 2.69
CA ALA A 89 -10.28 24.25 1.53
C ALA A 89 -10.51 23.31 0.33
N SER A 90 -9.86 22.15 0.30
CA SER A 90 -9.99 21.15 -0.77
C SER A 90 -11.05 20.07 -0.47
N LYS A 91 -11.76 20.22 0.63
CA LYS A 91 -12.78 19.29 1.13
C LYS A 91 -14.18 19.78 0.77
#